data_AF-A0A3M1RJ11-F1
#
_entry.id   AF-A0A3M1RJ11-F1
#
_cell.length_a   1.000
_cell.length_b   1.000
_cell.length_c   1.000
_cell.angle_alpha   90.00
_cell.angle_beta   90.00
_cell.angle_gamma   90.00
#
_symmetry.space_group_name_H-M   'P 1'
#
loop_
_entity.id
_entity.type
_entity.pdbx_description
1 polymer ?
#
loop_
_entity_poly.entity_id
_entity_poly.type
_entity_poly.pdbx_seq_one_letter_code
_entity_poly.pdbx_strand_id
1 'polypeptide(L)'
;MPFFTLPHELPSDVEHILNVASTVHFFDSTEKMFEKACGTKENDFFEVAYELPDGRRVVEATVARVRNGIVVNYPEPYMRRRDPNCMLIADDKPTDKPRFRERFGTPFDELRQATLDWLSEQELAVFSFRTGRMGMGEDAMAVCPANAAFFALGLAMLQGIIPYSEVPENFKP
;
A
#
# COMPACT_ATOMS: atom_id res chain seq x y z
N MET A 1 4.32 -14.51 19.19
CA MET A 1 4.26 -13.99 17.81
C MET A 1 5.65 -14.11 17.22
N PRO A 2 5.84 -14.61 15.99
CA PRO A 2 7.17 -14.69 15.44
C PRO A 2 7.64 -13.25 15.17
N PHE A 3 8.70 -12.84 15.85
CA PHE A 3 9.46 -11.64 15.47
C PHE A 3 9.98 -11.89 14.06
N PHE A 4 9.45 -11.14 13.09
CA PHE A 4 9.84 -11.30 11.70
C PHE A 4 10.97 -10.30 11.41
N THR A 5 12.21 -10.77 11.48
CA THR A 5 13.37 -9.98 11.05
C THR A 5 13.51 -10.08 9.54
N LEU A 6 13.22 -9.00 8.83
CA LEU A 6 13.62 -8.83 7.44
C LEU A 6 15.16 -8.81 7.37
N PRO A 7 15.77 -9.27 6.26
CA PRO A 7 17.23 -9.36 6.12
C PRO A 7 17.92 -7.99 5.96
N HIS A 8 17.19 -6.87 6.04
CA HIS A 8 17.67 -5.51 5.78
C HIS A 8 17.07 -4.51 6.78
N GLU A 9 17.75 -3.39 6.98
CA GLU A 9 17.27 -2.29 7.84
C GLU A 9 16.11 -1.55 7.17
N LEU A 10 14.95 -1.56 7.81
CA LEU A 10 13.82 -0.73 7.44
C LEU A 10 13.85 0.63 8.15
N PRO A 11 13.19 1.66 7.58
CA PRO A 11 12.82 2.83 8.36
C PRO A 11 12.05 2.44 9.63
N SER A 12 12.36 3.09 10.76
CA SER A 12 11.87 2.69 12.08
C SER A 12 10.35 2.74 12.22
N ASP A 13 9.70 3.63 11.48
CA ASP A 13 8.24 3.73 11.43
C ASP A 13 7.60 2.59 10.63
N VAL A 14 8.19 2.18 9.51
CA VAL A 14 7.75 1.00 8.76
C VAL A 14 7.96 -0.27 9.59
N GLU A 15 9.11 -0.41 10.24
CA GLU A 15 9.35 -1.52 11.16
C GLU A 15 8.32 -1.55 12.31
N HIS A 16 7.97 -0.37 12.84
CA HIS A 16 6.95 -0.27 13.89
C HIS A 16 5.58 -0.76 13.42
N ILE A 17 5.07 -0.29 12.29
CA ILE A 17 3.73 -0.70 11.81
C ILE A 17 3.68 -2.20 11.50
N LEU A 18 4.75 -2.79 10.96
CA LEU A 18 4.80 -4.22 10.66
C LEU A 18 4.83 -5.08 11.93
N ASN A 19 5.40 -4.58 13.02
CA ASN A 19 5.43 -5.27 14.31
C ASN A 19 4.13 -5.14 15.11
N VAL A 20 3.39 -4.04 14.92
CA VAL A 20 2.12 -3.77 15.61
C VAL A 20 0.93 -4.40 14.91
N ALA A 21 0.95 -4.48 13.58
CA ALA A 21 -0.14 -5.06 12.80
C ALA A 21 -0.47 -6.49 13.24
N SER A 22 -1.77 -6.78 13.31
CA SER A 22 -2.27 -8.09 13.77
C SER A 22 -1.83 -9.24 12.87
N THR A 23 -1.81 -8.99 11.56
CA THR A 23 -1.41 -9.94 10.53
C THR A 23 -0.63 -9.21 9.44
N VAL A 24 0.50 -9.78 9.01
CA VAL A 24 1.28 -9.28 7.87
C VAL A 24 1.44 -10.40 6.84
N HIS A 25 0.95 -10.16 5.63
CA HIS A 25 1.07 -11.04 4.48
C HIS A 25 2.18 -10.55 3.55
N PHE A 26 3.33 -11.25 3.57
CA PHE A 26 4.39 -11.03 2.59
C PHE A 26 4.08 -11.79 1.31
N PHE A 27 4.03 -11.07 0.19
CA PHE A 27 3.82 -11.63 -1.13
C PHE A 27 5.14 -11.72 -1.88
N ASP A 28 5.42 -12.91 -2.40
CA ASP A 28 6.58 -13.23 -3.23
C ASP A 28 6.20 -13.42 -4.71
N SER A 29 4.91 -13.42 -5.03
CA SER A 29 4.42 -13.65 -6.39
C SER A 29 3.06 -12.98 -6.65
N THR A 30 2.84 -12.61 -7.91
CA THR A 30 1.57 -12.03 -8.37
C THR A 30 0.42 -13.02 -8.26
N GLU A 31 0.69 -14.32 -8.37
CA GLU A 31 -0.31 -15.39 -8.28
C GLU A 31 -0.87 -15.48 -6.86
N LYS A 32 -0.01 -15.46 -5.83
CA LYS A 32 -0.47 -15.46 -4.43
C LYS A 32 -1.27 -14.20 -4.10
N MET A 33 -0.86 -13.06 -4.66
CA MET A 33 -1.58 -11.81 -4.48
C MET A 33 -2.94 -11.81 -5.20
N PHE A 34 -3.01 -12.42 -6.38
CA PHE A 34 -4.25 -12.66 -7.12
C PHE A 34 -5.25 -13.55 -6.37
N GLU A 35 -4.77 -14.55 -5.63
CA GLU A 35 -5.61 -15.35 -4.74
C GLU A 35 -6.22 -14.53 -3.60
N LYS A 36 -5.55 -13.46 -3.14
CA LYS A 36 -6.01 -12.58 -2.05
C LYS A 36 -6.78 -11.35 -2.50
N ALA A 37 -6.76 -11.04 -3.79
CA ALA A 37 -7.43 -9.85 -4.30
C ALA A 37 -8.96 -9.81 -4.07
N CYS A 38 -9.61 -10.97 -3.90
CA CYS A 38 -11.04 -11.08 -3.51
C CYS A 38 -11.19 -11.47 -2.02
N GLY A 39 -10.28 -11.03 -1.15
CA GLY A 39 -10.19 -11.44 0.25
C GLY A 39 -9.58 -12.84 0.41
N THR A 40 -10.19 -13.85 -0.20
CA THR A 40 -9.67 -15.23 -0.22
C THR A 40 -9.73 -15.84 -1.61
N LYS A 41 -9.10 -17.02 -1.77
CA LYS A 41 -9.01 -17.73 -3.06
C LYS A 41 -10.37 -18.27 -3.48
N GLU A 42 -11.17 -18.67 -2.49
CA GLU A 42 -12.48 -19.30 -2.63
C GLU A 42 -13.57 -18.28 -2.98
N ASN A 43 -13.31 -17.00 -2.76
CA ASN A 43 -14.25 -15.93 -3.05
C ASN A 43 -14.13 -15.45 -4.49
N ASP A 44 -15.30 -15.27 -5.12
CA ASP A 44 -15.45 -14.64 -6.43
C ASP A 44 -15.86 -13.17 -6.34
N PHE A 45 -16.27 -12.69 -5.16
CA PHE A 45 -16.68 -11.31 -4.94
C PHE A 45 -16.25 -10.84 -3.55
N PHE A 46 -15.81 -9.59 -3.44
CA PHE A 46 -15.34 -8.99 -2.21
C PHE A 46 -15.58 -7.49 -2.17
N GLU A 47 -15.94 -6.97 -1.00
CA GLU A 47 -16.06 -5.53 -0.76
C GLU A 47 -14.85 -5.03 0.00
N VAL A 48 -14.13 -4.10 -0.60
CA VAL A 48 -13.08 -3.34 0.06
C VAL A 48 -13.78 -2.21 0.80
N ALA A 49 -13.88 -2.33 2.11
CA ALA A 49 -14.63 -1.43 2.95
C ALA A 49 -13.91 -1.17 4.27
N TYR A 50 -14.22 -0.02 4.87
CA TYR A 50 -13.64 0.43 6.13
C TYR A 50 -14.73 0.95 7.07
N GLU A 51 -14.57 0.68 8.36
CA GLU A 51 -15.39 1.28 9.42
C GLU A 51 -14.79 2.63 9.80
N LEU A 52 -15.61 3.68 9.81
CA LEU A 52 -15.22 5.02 10.22
C LEU A 52 -15.38 5.22 11.74
N PRO A 53 -14.71 6.21 12.35
CA PRO A 53 -14.85 6.49 13.77
C PRO A 53 -16.28 6.79 14.25
N ASP A 54 -17.16 7.24 13.34
CA ASP A 54 -18.58 7.47 13.62
C ASP A 54 -19.46 6.21 13.48
N GLY A 55 -18.85 5.04 13.25
CA GLY A 55 -19.52 3.75 13.11
C GLY A 55 -20.14 3.51 11.74
N ARG A 56 -19.89 4.39 10.75
CA ARG A 56 -20.33 4.12 9.37
C ARG A 56 -19.35 3.19 8.68
N ARG A 57 -19.89 2.21 7.95
CA ARG A 57 -19.14 1.41 6.99
C ARG A 57 -19.16 2.06 5.62
N VAL A 58 -17.99 2.30 5.03
CA VAL A 58 -17.85 2.84 3.68
C VAL A 58 -17.23 1.78 2.77
N VAL A 59 -17.90 1.49 1.65
CA VAL A 59 -17.35 0.64 0.58
C VAL A 59 -16.57 1.53 -0.38
N GLU A 60 -15.26 1.30 -0.49
CA GLU A 60 -14.35 2.03 -1.39
C GLU A 60 -14.27 1.38 -2.77
N ALA A 61 -14.35 0.05 -2.83
CA ALA A 61 -14.36 -0.70 -4.08
C ALA A 61 -15.06 -2.05 -3.92
N THR A 62 -15.61 -2.57 -5.02
CA THR A 62 -16.02 -3.96 -5.13
C THR A 62 -15.10 -4.68 -6.10
N VAL A 63 -14.72 -5.90 -5.77
CA VAL A 63 -13.76 -6.71 -6.52
C VAL A 63 -14.45 -8.00 -6.90
N ALA A 64 -14.45 -8.32 -8.19
CA ALA A 64 -15.07 -9.52 -8.73
C ALA A 64 -14.05 -10.34 -9.54
N ARG A 65 -13.95 -11.63 -9.25
CA ARG A 65 -13.18 -12.58 -10.03
C ARG A 65 -13.96 -12.92 -11.31
N VAL A 66 -13.26 -12.86 -12.44
CA VAL A 66 -13.80 -13.19 -13.76
C VAL A 66 -12.89 -14.18 -14.45
N ARG A 67 -13.36 -14.77 -15.56
CA ARG A 67 -12.66 -15.85 -16.28
C ARG A 67 -11.17 -15.57 -16.56
N ASN A 68 -10.82 -14.32 -16.85
CA ASN A 68 -9.47 -13.91 -17.25
C ASN A 68 -8.82 -12.91 -16.29
N GLY A 69 -9.30 -12.78 -15.05
CA GLY A 69 -8.70 -11.85 -14.09
C GLY A 69 -9.66 -11.34 -13.03
N ILE A 70 -9.50 -10.07 -12.68
CA ILE A 70 -10.29 -9.38 -11.66
C ILE A 70 -10.86 -8.10 -12.26
N VAL A 71 -12.11 -7.82 -11.94
CA VAL A 71 -12.79 -6.55 -12.23
C VAL A 71 -12.95 -5.80 -10.92
N VAL A 72 -12.57 -4.52 -10.92
CA VAL A 72 -12.72 -3.63 -9.77
C VAL A 72 -13.69 -2.52 -10.14
N ASN A 73 -14.73 -2.34 -9.36
CA ASN A 73 -15.67 -1.23 -9.50
C ASN A 73 -15.56 -0.30 -8.31
N TYR A 74 -15.38 0.98 -8.58
CA TYR A 74 -15.37 2.04 -7.57
C TYR A 74 -16.77 2.68 -7.54
N PRO A 75 -17.39 2.87 -6.36
CA PRO A 75 -18.72 3.49 -6.26
C PRO A 75 -18.72 4.96 -6.72
N GLU A 76 -17.60 5.65 -6.57
CA GLU A 76 -17.49 7.06 -6.94
C GLU A 76 -17.14 7.27 -8.42
N PRO A 77 -17.85 8.17 -9.13
CA PRO A 77 -17.59 8.44 -10.55
C PRO A 77 -16.30 9.25 -10.76
N TYR A 78 -15.74 9.89 -9.72
CA TYR A 78 -14.59 10.78 -9.83
C TYR A 78 -13.26 10.03 -9.74
N MET A 79 -13.00 9.15 -10.70
CA MET A 79 -11.68 8.54 -10.89
C MET A 79 -10.82 9.41 -11.83
N ARG A 80 -10.50 10.65 -11.42
CA ARG A 80 -9.52 11.45 -12.17
C ARG A 80 -8.11 10.90 -11.92
N ARG A 81 -7.48 10.38 -12.98
CA ARG A 81 -6.11 9.85 -12.93
C ARG A 81 -5.06 10.88 -12.50
N ARG A 82 -5.34 12.18 -12.61
CA ARG A 82 -4.41 13.29 -12.34
C ARG A 82 -5.20 14.54 -11.96
N ASP A 83 -5.55 14.69 -10.70
CA ASP A 83 -5.99 15.99 -10.21
C ASP A 83 -4.76 16.92 -10.17
N PRO A 84 -4.74 18.05 -10.91
CA PRO A 84 -3.57 18.93 -10.91
C PRO A 84 -3.23 19.49 -9.53
N ASN A 85 -4.19 19.45 -8.58
CA ASN A 85 -4.03 19.91 -7.22
C ASN A 85 -3.79 18.77 -6.22
N CYS A 86 -3.27 17.61 -6.62
CA CYS A 86 -2.99 16.49 -5.70
C CYS A 86 -1.53 16.40 -5.21
N MET A 87 -0.59 17.15 -5.80
CA MET A 87 0.82 17.13 -5.41
C MET A 87 1.11 18.26 -4.42
N LEU A 88 1.61 17.90 -3.24
CA LEU A 88 2.01 18.83 -2.18
C LEU A 88 3.38 18.43 -1.62
N ILE A 89 4.21 19.42 -1.32
CA ILE A 89 5.54 19.18 -0.75
C ILE A 89 5.49 19.35 0.76
N ALA A 90 6.01 18.35 1.47
CA ALA A 90 5.99 18.30 2.93
C ALA A 90 7.22 18.96 3.57
N ASP A 91 8.39 18.89 2.92
CA ASP A 91 9.63 19.43 3.46
C ASP A 91 9.77 20.95 3.24
N ASP A 92 10.86 21.53 3.77
CA ASP A 92 11.22 22.94 3.65
C ASP A 92 12.22 23.23 2.53
N LYS A 93 12.53 22.25 1.67
CA LYS A 93 13.50 22.45 0.58
C LYS A 93 12.93 23.39 -0.49
N PRO A 94 13.79 24.03 -1.30
CA PRO A 94 13.33 24.87 -2.41
C PRO A 94 12.40 24.08 -3.35
N THR A 95 11.23 24.64 -3.66
CA THR A 95 10.25 24.02 -4.57
C THR A 95 9.40 25.10 -5.23
N ASP A 96 8.90 24.82 -6.44
CA ASP A 96 7.91 25.60 -7.18
C ASP A 96 6.48 25.06 -6.98
N LYS A 97 6.32 24.00 -6.19
CA LYS A 97 5.05 23.33 -5.90
C LYS A 97 4.43 23.85 -4.60
N PRO A 98 3.09 23.80 -4.47
CA PRO A 98 2.43 24.18 -3.22
C PRO A 98 2.88 23.28 -2.06
N ARG A 99 3.11 23.85 -0.88
CA ARG A 99 3.44 23.05 0.31
C ARG A 99 2.18 22.57 1.02
N PHE A 100 2.30 21.42 1.69
CA PHE A 100 1.22 20.86 2.51
C PHE A 100 0.77 21.86 3.59
N ARG A 101 1.72 22.41 4.36
CA ARG A 101 1.44 23.36 5.45
C ARG A 101 0.79 24.66 4.99
N GLU A 102 1.13 25.13 3.79
CA GLU A 102 0.58 26.37 3.24
C GLU A 102 -0.89 26.19 2.85
N ARG A 103 -1.25 24.98 2.40
CA ARG A 103 -2.62 24.65 1.99
C ARG A 103 -3.52 24.30 3.16
N PHE A 104 -3.02 23.56 4.15
CA PHE A 104 -3.85 23.00 5.23
C PHE A 104 -3.62 23.65 6.60
N GLY A 105 -2.60 24.51 6.74
CA GLY A 105 -2.33 25.22 7.99
C GLY A 105 -1.69 24.36 9.09
N THR A 106 -1.35 23.09 8.81
CA THR A 106 -0.74 22.17 9.77
C THR A 106 0.50 21.48 9.19
N PRO A 107 1.44 20.98 10.03
CA PRO A 107 2.57 20.17 9.57
C PRO A 107 2.11 18.86 8.91
N PHE A 108 2.86 18.37 7.92
CA PHE A 108 2.56 17.08 7.27
C PHE A 108 2.81 15.89 8.20
N ASP A 109 3.75 16.01 9.15
CA ASP A 109 4.14 14.93 10.05
C ASP A 109 2.96 14.39 10.87
N GLU A 110 2.01 15.25 11.24
CA GLU A 110 0.78 14.84 11.94
C GLU A 110 -0.10 13.92 11.07
N LEU A 111 -0.30 14.28 9.79
CA LEU A 111 -1.06 13.44 8.85
C LEU A 111 -0.32 12.12 8.58
N ARG A 112 1.00 12.18 8.44
CA ARG A 112 1.84 11.00 8.22
C ARG A 112 1.72 10.03 9.40
N GLN A 113 1.85 10.52 10.63
CA GLN A 113 1.72 9.70 11.83
C GLN A 113 0.32 9.08 11.92
N ALA A 114 -0.74 9.89 11.74
CA ALA A 114 -2.11 9.37 11.76
C ALA A 114 -2.37 8.30 10.68
N THR A 115 -1.73 8.43 9.51
CA THR A 115 -1.82 7.43 8.44
C THR A 115 -1.15 6.12 8.84
N LEU A 116 0.04 6.20 9.45
CA LEU A 116 0.78 5.03 9.92
C LEU A 116 0.07 4.33 11.08
N ASP A 117 -0.46 5.10 12.02
CA ASP A 117 -1.26 4.60 13.15
C ASP A 117 -2.48 3.84 12.61
N TRP A 118 -3.26 4.45 11.71
CA TRP A 118 -4.41 3.79 11.07
C TRP A 118 -4.02 2.54 10.29
N LEU A 119 -2.91 2.59 9.55
CA LEU A 119 -2.42 1.45 8.77
C LEU A 119 -2.01 0.29 9.70
N SER A 120 -1.43 0.58 10.86
CA SER A 120 -1.03 -0.44 11.85
C SER A 120 -2.22 -1.19 12.47
N GLU A 121 -3.43 -0.63 12.42
CA GLU A 121 -4.66 -1.28 12.89
C GLU A 121 -5.23 -2.29 11.87
N GLN A 122 -4.70 -2.32 10.64
CA GLN A 122 -5.16 -3.18 9.56
C GLN A 122 -4.37 -4.49 9.51
N GLU A 123 -4.95 -5.53 8.89
CA GLU A 123 -4.13 -6.60 8.31
C GLU A 123 -3.36 -6.03 7.11
N LEU A 124 -2.09 -6.39 6.95
CA LEU A 124 -1.21 -5.79 5.95
C LEU A 124 -0.85 -6.76 4.82
N ALA A 125 -0.80 -6.24 3.61
CA ALA A 125 -0.17 -6.85 2.43
C ALA A 125 1.12 -6.11 2.12
N VAL A 126 2.23 -6.85 2.05
CA VAL A 126 3.57 -6.30 1.88
C VAL A 126 4.31 -7.02 0.75
N PHE A 127 4.99 -6.26 -0.10
CA PHE A 127 5.93 -6.82 -1.07
C PHE A 127 7.02 -5.82 -1.43
N SER A 128 8.18 -6.35 -1.80
CA SER A 128 9.34 -5.58 -2.25
C SER A 128 9.40 -5.55 -3.77
N PHE A 129 9.87 -4.45 -4.34
CA PHE A 129 10.08 -4.30 -5.77
C PHE A 129 11.18 -3.25 -6.03
N ARG A 130 11.53 -3.03 -7.30
CA ARG A 130 12.38 -1.91 -7.73
C ARG A 130 11.58 -0.95 -8.59
N THR A 131 11.69 0.33 -8.29
CA THR A 131 11.07 1.38 -9.09
C THR A 131 11.93 1.67 -10.30
N GLY A 132 11.40 1.49 -11.52
CA GLY A 132 12.15 1.84 -12.74
C GLY A 132 12.99 0.70 -13.33
N ARG A 133 13.93 1.03 -14.21
CA ARG A 133 14.70 0.03 -14.97
C ARG A 133 15.88 -0.51 -14.17
N MET A 134 16.25 -1.77 -14.44
CA MET A 134 17.45 -2.40 -13.88
C MET A 134 18.69 -1.50 -14.03
N GLY A 135 19.36 -1.22 -12.91
CA GLY A 135 20.55 -0.37 -12.84
C GLY A 135 20.30 1.13 -12.70
N MET A 136 19.04 1.60 -12.76
CA MET A 136 18.65 3.00 -12.57
C MET A 136 17.48 3.17 -11.59
N GLY A 137 17.02 2.08 -10.99
CA GLY A 137 15.88 2.07 -10.11
C GLY A 137 16.26 2.11 -8.64
N GLU A 138 15.31 2.55 -7.82
CA GLU A 138 15.43 2.53 -6.36
C GLU A 138 14.70 1.30 -5.80
N ASP A 139 15.24 0.76 -4.71
CA ASP A 139 14.56 -0.27 -3.92
C ASP A 139 13.29 0.34 -3.28
N ALA A 140 12.20 -0.42 -3.26
CA ALA A 140 10.93 0.06 -2.76
C ALA A 140 10.11 -1.05 -2.11
N MET A 141 9.37 -0.70 -1.07
CA MET A 141 8.43 -1.59 -0.40
C MET A 141 7.02 -1.00 -0.46
N ALA A 142 6.06 -1.81 -0.88
CA ALA A 142 4.65 -1.47 -0.76
C ALA A 142 4.10 -2.06 0.54
N VAL A 143 3.47 -1.22 1.36
CA VAL A 143 2.70 -1.62 2.53
C VAL A 143 1.28 -1.13 2.33
N CYS A 144 0.32 -2.05 2.28
CA CYS A 144 -1.07 -1.75 1.97
C CYS A 144 -1.99 -2.54 2.91
N PRO A 145 -3.24 -2.10 3.15
CA PRO A 145 -4.26 -2.94 3.77
C PRO A 145 -4.46 -4.24 2.96
N ALA A 146 -4.51 -5.39 3.63
CA ALA A 146 -4.65 -6.70 3.00
C ALA A 146 -5.99 -6.85 2.28
N ASN A 147 -7.06 -6.23 2.79
CA ASN A 147 -8.36 -6.19 2.13
C ASN A 147 -8.30 -5.45 0.76
N ALA A 148 -7.30 -4.60 0.54
CA ALA A 148 -7.04 -3.90 -0.72
C ALA A 148 -5.95 -4.58 -1.58
N ALA A 149 -5.71 -5.90 -1.39
CA ALA A 149 -4.68 -6.64 -2.14
C ALA A 149 -4.84 -6.58 -3.67
N PHE A 150 -6.03 -6.32 -4.20
CA PHE A 150 -6.22 -6.08 -5.63
C PHE A 150 -5.42 -4.86 -6.16
N PHE A 151 -5.24 -3.83 -5.32
CA PHE A 151 -4.49 -2.62 -5.67
C PHE A 151 -2.99 -2.91 -5.64
N ALA A 152 -2.53 -3.61 -4.60
CA ALA A 152 -1.17 -4.12 -4.51
C ALA A 152 -0.83 -5.01 -5.73
N LEU A 153 -1.77 -5.85 -6.18
CA LEU A 153 -1.61 -6.70 -7.36
C LEU A 153 -1.38 -5.84 -8.61
N GLY A 154 -2.15 -4.78 -8.79
CA GLY A 154 -1.98 -3.86 -9.92
C GLY A 154 -0.57 -3.25 -9.95
N LEU A 155 -0.04 -2.84 -8.80
CA LEU A 155 1.33 -2.33 -8.68
C LEU A 155 2.38 -3.42 -8.96
N ALA A 156 2.20 -4.61 -8.38
CA ALA A 156 3.07 -5.76 -8.60
C ALA A 156 3.13 -6.20 -10.07
N MET A 157 2.01 -6.13 -10.79
CA MET A 157 1.99 -6.41 -12.23
C MET A 157 2.74 -5.36 -13.06
N LEU A 158 2.87 -4.13 -12.56
CA LEU A 158 3.60 -3.05 -13.24
C LEU A 158 5.10 -3.06 -12.95
N GLN A 159 5.49 -3.31 -11.70
CA GLN A 159 6.88 -3.20 -11.25
C GLN A 159 7.57 -4.56 -11.05
N GLY A 160 6.80 -5.64 -11.00
CA GLY A 160 7.26 -6.95 -10.55
C GLY A 160 7.26 -7.06 -9.02
N ILE A 161 7.71 -8.23 -8.54
CA ILE A 161 7.93 -8.52 -7.13
C ILE A 161 9.35 -9.08 -6.99
N ILE A 162 10.05 -8.66 -5.94
CA ILE A 162 11.27 -9.30 -5.45
C ILE A 162 10.85 -10.28 -4.36
N PRO A 163 11.00 -11.61 -4.57
CA PRO A 163 10.66 -12.60 -3.56
C PRO A 163 11.41 -12.34 -2.25
N TYR A 164 10.78 -12.61 -1.11
CA TYR A 164 11.36 -12.35 0.21
C TYR A 164 12.76 -12.97 0.38
N SER A 165 12.95 -14.20 -0.11
CA SER A 165 14.25 -14.90 -0.07
C SER A 165 15.32 -14.32 -0.99
N GLU A 166 14.93 -13.44 -1.91
CA GLU A 166 15.80 -12.82 -2.91
C GLU A 166 16.03 -11.33 -2.65
N VAL A 167 15.46 -10.79 -1.56
CA VAL A 167 15.72 -9.40 -1.16
C VAL A 167 17.19 -9.24 -0.76
N PRO A 168 17.96 -8.37 -1.44
CA PRO A 168 19.38 -8.18 -1.12
C PRO A 168 19.60 -7.64 0.29
N GLU A 169 20.73 -7.97 0.92
CA GLU A 169 21.10 -7.43 2.24
C GLU A 169 21.21 -5.89 2.25
N ASN A 170 21.59 -5.30 1.11
CA ASN A 170 21.73 -3.85 0.95
C ASN A 170 20.44 -3.16 0.47
N PHE A 171 19.30 -3.84 0.51
CA PHE A 171 18.00 -3.30 0.12
C PHE A 171 17.57 -2.17 1.06
N LYS A 172 17.30 -0.99 0.51
CA LYS A 172 16.95 0.23 1.28
C LYS A 172 15.68 0.88 0.73
N PRO A 173 14.51 0.35 1.09
CA PRO A 173 13.22 0.85 0.60
C PRO A 173 12.78 2.15 1.28
#